data_AF-A0A1F5JRT1-F1
#
_entry.id   AF-A0A1F5JRT1-F1
#
_cell.length_a   1.000
_cell.length_b   1.000
_cell.length_c   1.000
_cell.angle_alpha   90.00
_cell.angle_beta   90.00
_cell.angle_gamma   90.00
#
_symmetry.space_group_name_H-M   'P 1'
#
loop_
_entity.id
_entity.type
_entity.pdbx_description
1 polymer ?
#
loop_
_entity_poly.entity_id
_entity_poly.type
_entity_poly.pdbx_seq_one_letter_code
_entity_poly.pdbx_strand_id
1 'polypeptide(L)' 'MNPKLLPEEVQQRIQTISETELVEAREILGETAKKMTDDELRHQIACMEYLSESWLDEFERKTFDGKTLNEKLAEMP' A
#
# COMPACT_ATOMS: atom_id res chain seq x y z
N MET A 1 -9.60 7.36 -12.44
CA MET A 1 -8.57 8.15 -11.70
C MET A 1 -7.38 8.35 -12.64
N ASN A 2 -6.71 9.51 -12.67
CA ASN A 2 -5.57 9.73 -13.58
C ASN A 2 -4.29 9.12 -12.96
N PRO A 3 -3.71 8.03 -13.50
CA PRO A 3 -2.59 7.32 -12.88
C PRO A 3 -1.32 8.17 -12.70
N LYS A 4 -1.19 9.25 -13.49
CA LYS A 4 -0.03 10.16 -13.46
C LYS A 4 0.04 11.07 -12.22
N LEU A 5 -0.95 11.00 -11.34
CA LEU A 5 -1.01 11.78 -10.09
C LEU A 5 -0.57 10.97 -8.86
N LEU A 6 -0.31 9.68 -9.01
CA LEU A 6 0.13 8.83 -7.90
C LEU A 6 1.64 8.94 -7.69
N PRO A 7 2.13 8.78 -6.44
CA PRO A 7 3.56 8.65 -6.16
C PRO A 7 4.21 7.58 -7.04
N GLU A 8 5.48 7.77 -7.38
CA GLU A 8 6.20 6.87 -8.30
C GLU A 8 6.24 5.43 -7.79
N GLU A 9 6.41 5.24 -6.47
CA GLU A 9 6.39 3.91 -5.84
C GLU A 9 5.06 3.19 -6.01
N VAL A 10 3.94 3.93 -5.99
CA VAL A 10 2.61 3.35 -6.24
C VAL A 10 2.48 2.94 -7.70
N GLN A 11 2.98 3.76 -8.64
CA GLN A 11 2.97 3.42 -10.06
C GLN A 11 3.81 2.17 -10.34
N GLN A 12 4.98 2.05 -9.72
CA GLN A 12 5.83 0.86 -9.81
C GLN A 12 5.14 -0.36 -9.19
N ARG A 13 4.54 -0.19 -8.01
CA ARG A 13 3.84 -1.25 -7.30
C ARG A 13 2.68 -1.83 -8.10
N ILE A 14 1.90 -0.99 -8.78
CA ILE A 14 0.83 -1.44 -9.70
C ILE A 14 1.36 -2.45 -10.73
N GLN A 15 2.58 -2.25 -11.26
CA GLN A 15 3.17 -3.11 -12.27
C GLN A 15 3.76 -4.40 -11.70
N THR A 16 4.08 -4.45 -10.40
CA THR A 16 4.72 -5.60 -9.76
C THR A 16 3.75 -6.51 -9.00
N ILE A 17 2.49 -6.10 -8.82
CA ILE A 17 1.44 -6.96 -8.24
C ILE A 17 1.23 -8.20 -9.11
N SER A 18 1.53 -9.34 -8.51
CA SER A 18 1.43 -10.66 -9.13
C SER A 18 -0.01 -11.17 -9.22
N GLU A 19 -0.22 -12.19 -10.04
CA GLU A 19 -1.51 -12.88 -10.13
C GLU A 19 -1.92 -13.54 -8.80
N THR A 20 -0.96 -14.07 -8.04
CA THR A 20 -1.24 -14.65 -6.72
C THR A 20 -1.81 -13.61 -5.76
N GLU A 21 -1.21 -12.40 -5.73
CA GLU A 21 -1.69 -11.29 -4.91
C GLU A 21 -3.07 -10.81 -5.34
N LEU A 22 -3.39 -10.84 -6.64
CA LEU A 22 -4.73 -10.53 -7.12
C LEU A 22 -5.77 -11.55 -6.68
N VAL A 23 -5.43 -12.84 -6.73
CA VAL A 23 -6.31 -13.90 -6.25
C VAL A 23 -6.59 -13.70 -4.75
N GLU A 24 -5.55 -13.49 -3.95
CA GLU A 24 -5.68 -13.24 -2.52
C GLU A 24 -6.52 -11.98 -2.24
N ALA A 25 -6.27 -10.88 -2.95
CA ALA A 25 -7.05 -9.66 -2.80
C ALA A 25 -8.53 -9.86 -3.18
N ARG A 26 -8.83 -10.67 -4.21
CA ARG A 26 -10.21 -11.03 -4.58
C ARG A 26 -10.90 -11.85 -3.49
N GLU A 27 -10.17 -12.75 -2.84
CA GLU A 27 -10.69 -13.53 -1.72
C GLU A 27 -11.00 -12.64 -0.50
N ILE A 28 -10.08 -11.74 -0.15
CA ILE A 28 -10.23 -10.83 0.99
C ILE A 28 -11.36 -9.81 0.76
N LEU A 29 -11.42 -9.19 -0.42
CA LEU A 29 -12.37 -8.13 -0.73
C LEU A 29 -13.77 -8.66 -1.11
N GLY A 30 -13.85 -9.93 -1.50
CA GLY A 30 -15.09 -10.63 -1.81
C GLY A 30 -15.96 -9.89 -2.84
N GLU A 31 -17.21 -9.60 -2.46
CA GLU A 31 -18.17 -8.92 -3.33
C GLU A 31 -17.68 -7.54 -3.84
N THR A 32 -16.80 -6.88 -3.10
CA THR A 32 -16.24 -5.58 -3.48
C THR A 32 -15.36 -5.70 -4.72
N ALA A 33 -14.56 -6.76 -4.82
CA ALA A 33 -13.66 -6.98 -5.95
C ALA A 33 -14.34 -7.57 -7.19
N LYS A 34 -15.56 -8.12 -7.07
CA LYS A 34 -16.28 -8.72 -8.22
C LYS A 34 -16.53 -7.76 -9.37
N LYS A 35 -16.63 -6.47 -9.08
CA LYS A 35 -16.89 -5.42 -10.08
C LYS A 35 -15.60 -4.77 -10.61
N MET A 36 -14.44 -5.19 -10.12
CA MET A 36 -13.16 -4.62 -10.48
C MET A 36 -12.45 -5.51 -11.49
N THR A 37 -11.97 -4.89 -12.56
CA THR A 37 -10.97 -5.48 -13.46
C THR A 37 -9.66 -5.70 -12.71
N ASP A 38 -8.77 -6.55 -13.24
CA ASP A 38 -7.46 -6.79 -12.60
C ASP A 38 -6.64 -5.50 -12.50
N ASP A 39 -6.71 -4.61 -13.51
CA ASP A 39 -6.00 -3.32 -13.47
C ASP A 39 -6.54 -2.38 -12.40
N GLU A 40 -7.86 -2.32 -12.25
CA GLU A 40 -8.49 -1.55 -11.17
C GLU A 40 -8.15 -2.12 -9.79
N LEU A 41 -8.09 -3.45 -9.67
CA LEU A 41 -7.75 -4.11 -8.44
C LEU A 41 -6.26 -3.90 -8.09
N ARG A 42 -5.34 -4.01 -9.05
CA ARG A 42 -3.92 -3.66 -8.87
C ARG A 42 -3.76 -2.22 -8.38
N HIS A 43 -4.48 -1.31 -9.01
CA HIS A 43 -4.50 0.09 -8.61
C HIS A 43 -5.00 0.28 -7.17
N GLN A 44 -6.08 -0.41 -6.82
CA GLN A 44 -6.67 -0.30 -5.49
C GLN A 44 -5.74 -0.86 -4.41
N ILE A 45 -5.13 -2.02 -4.64
CA ILE A 45 -4.16 -2.65 -3.74
C ILE A 45 -2.99 -1.71 -3.49
N ALA A 46 -2.31 -1.25 -4.54
CA ALA A 46 -1.13 -0.38 -4.41
C ALA A 46 -1.46 0.93 -3.66
N CYS A 47 -2.62 1.51 -3.91
CA CYS A 47 -3.07 2.71 -3.19
C CYS A 47 -3.37 2.41 -1.71
N MET A 48 -3.99 1.27 -1.39
CA MET A 48 -4.29 0.89 0.00
C MET A 48 -3.01 0.60 0.79
N GLU A 49 -2.06 -0.11 0.18
CA GLU A 49 -0.74 -0.37 0.77
C GLU A 49 -0.04 0.95 1.10
N TYR A 50 0.08 1.84 0.11
CA TYR A 50 0.71 3.14 0.28
C TYR A 50 0.04 4.01 1.35
N LEU A 51 -1.29 4.08 1.36
CA LEU A 51 -2.02 4.87 2.36
C LEU A 51 -1.82 4.29 3.77
N SER A 52 -1.80 2.97 3.90
CA SER A 52 -1.60 2.30 5.18
C SER A 52 -0.18 2.52 5.72
N GLU A 53 0.83 2.37 4.87
CA GLU A 53 2.23 2.62 5.21
C GLU A 53 2.47 4.09 5.54
N SER A 54 2.00 5.02 4.71
CA SER A 54 2.15 6.46 4.94
C SER A 54 1.47 6.91 6.23
N TRP A 55 0.27 6.38 6.50
CA TRP A 55 -0.44 6.67 7.74
C TRP A 55 0.28 6.10 8.96
N LEU A 56 0.80 4.87 8.87
CA LEU A 56 1.56 4.24 9.94
C LEU A 56 2.84 5.03 10.24
N ASP A 57 3.61 5.38 9.21
CA ASP A 57 4.81 6.22 9.34
C ASP A 57 4.50 7.56 10.03
N GLU A 58 3.42 8.24 9.61
CA GLU A 58 3.02 9.51 10.23
C GLU A 58 2.62 9.32 11.70
N PHE A 59 1.88 8.24 12.01
CA PHE A 59 1.50 7.89 13.37
C PHE A 59 2.74 7.60 14.24
N GLU A 60 3.68 6.82 13.73
CA GLU A 60 4.93 6.49 14.42
C GLU A 60 5.78 7.73 14.65
N ARG A 61 5.96 8.59 13.64
CA ARG A 61 6.70 9.85 13.78
C ARG A 61 6.08 10.77 14.83
N LYS A 62 4.76 10.79 14.97
CA LYS A 62 4.08 11.53 16.06
C LYS A 62 4.31 10.91 17.44
N THR A 63 4.49 9.58 17.49
CA THR A 63 4.63 8.82 18.74
C THR A 63 6.09 8.73 19.21
N PHE A 64 7.05 8.69 18.29
CA PHE A 64 8.46 8.41 18.54
C PHE A 64 9.38 9.59 18.20
N ASP A 65 8.98 10.81 18.55
CA ASP A 65 9.78 12.04 18.42
C ASP A 65 10.32 12.28 16.99
N GLY A 66 9.45 12.12 15.99
CA GLY A 66 9.77 12.36 14.58
C GLY A 66 10.36 11.16 13.83
N LYS A 67 10.51 10.00 14.48
CA LYS A 67 11.08 8.78 13.88
C LYS A 67 10.03 7.69 13.67
N THR A 68 10.26 6.78 12.72
CA THR A 68 9.51 5.52 12.63
C THR A 68 10.00 4.54 13.69
N LEU A 69 9.22 3.49 13.96
CA LEU A 69 9.61 2.42 14.87
C LEU A 69 10.88 1.72 14.37
N ASN A 70 10.96 1.47 13.06
CA ASN A 70 12.13 0.86 12.43
C ASN A 70 13.39 1.73 12.62
N GLU A 71 13.27 3.05 12.44
CA GLU A 71 14.36 4.00 12.71
C GLU A 71 14.77 3.97 14.18
N LYS A 72 13.83 3.90 15.12
CA LYS A 72 14.13 3.78 16.56
C LYS A 72 14.83 2.47 16.92
N LEU A 73 14.38 1.34 16.37
CA LEU A 73 14.97 0.03 16.64
C LEU A 73 16.40 -0.07 16.11
N ALA A 74 16.70 0.56 14.97
CA ALA A 74 18.06 0.61 14.42
C ALA A 74 19.06 1.40 15.29
N GLU A 75 18.55 2.28 16.18
CA GLU A 75 19.38 3.04 17.14
C GLU A 75 19.60 2.28 18.46
N MET A 76 18.89 1.18 18.68
CA MET A 76 19.07 0.37 19.87
C MET A 76 20.30 -0.54 19.70
N PRO A 77 21.23 -0.55 20.68
CA PRO A 77 22.45 -1.35 20.63
C PRO A 77 22.22 -2.85 20.75
#